data_AF-A0A2H6B7B4-F1
#
_entry.id   AF-A0A2H6B7B4-F1
#
_cell.length_a   1.000
_cell.length_b   1.000
_cell.length_c   1.000
_cell.angle_alpha   90.00
_cell.angle_beta   90.00
_cell.angle_gamma   90.00
#
_symmetry.space_group_name_H-M   'P 1'
#
loop_
_entity.id
_entity.type
_entity.pdbx_description
1 polymer ?
#
loop_
_entity_poly.entity_id
_entity_poly.type
_entity_poly.pdbx_seq_one_letter_code
_entity_poly.pdbx_strand_id
1 'polypeptide(L)'
;MVPDPPTYRRCIAAKRAASEPRAKGAKPPSDAELKRLCREQYEQLRDDVMRFLVQGEWLRAEARRSGIRVSPAEIERTFDEQLRQAFPGKNGNARYQQFLRRTGMTKRDILERIELSLLQQRIQQRVQDRAAAIDESDIVSYYERNKQQFSQPERRDVELVLTDTRAQALRARREIERGRSFAEVARRYSTDDVSKQQGGRLTGVTRGSQERALDNANFKARRKQLVGPLRTALGFYVFRVTRISRARTEPLNATVRATIRSQLESDQQQKALTLFIQEFSERSRAETVCAEGFVVSECDNGPPLAGRPRGRTPASGGNPNPSGAAAQPQPSQAAGLQGLGGLGQTPGTP
;
A
#
# COMPACT_ATOMS: atom_id res chain seq x y z
N MET A 1 34.26 -8.02 7.34
CA MET A 1 34.12 -7.59 5.94
C MET A 1 35.43 -7.00 5.47
N VAL A 2 35.83 -7.16 4.20
CA VAL A 2 37.04 -6.48 3.70
C VAL A 2 36.73 -5.50 2.56
N PRO A 3 36.39 -4.26 2.92
CA PRO A 3 36.71 -3.07 2.16
C PRO A 3 38.17 -2.67 2.48
N ASP A 4 39.10 -2.76 1.52
CA ASP A 4 40.56 -2.65 1.75
C ASP A 4 41.20 -1.44 1.05
N PRO A 5 40.73 -0.20 1.27
CA PRO A 5 41.31 0.97 0.62
C PRO A 5 42.77 1.20 1.10
N PRO A 6 43.62 1.84 0.29
CA PRO A 6 43.36 2.29 -1.08
C PRO A 6 43.62 1.20 -2.14
N THR A 7 44.16 0.04 -1.74
CA THR A 7 44.72 -0.96 -2.68
C THR A 7 43.77 -2.08 -3.07
N TYR A 8 42.77 -2.34 -2.23
CA TYR A 8 41.71 -3.34 -2.35
C TYR A 8 42.19 -4.79 -2.45
N ARG A 9 43.42 -5.09 -2.04
CA ARG A 9 44.09 -6.40 -2.25
C ARG A 9 43.29 -7.57 -1.70
N ARG A 10 42.79 -7.46 -0.47
CA ARG A 10 42.03 -8.53 0.20
C ARG A 10 40.65 -8.71 -0.43
N CYS A 11 40.01 -7.61 -0.85
CA CYS A 11 38.73 -7.67 -1.57
C CYS A 11 38.90 -8.32 -2.96
N ILE A 12 39.94 -7.94 -3.70
CA ILE A 12 40.27 -8.52 -5.01
C ILE A 12 40.52 -10.02 -4.87
N ALA A 13 41.33 -10.43 -3.90
CA ALA A 13 41.61 -11.85 -3.63
C ALA A 13 40.31 -12.63 -3.30
N ALA A 14 39.45 -12.08 -2.46
CA ALA A 14 38.18 -12.71 -2.10
C ALA A 14 37.23 -12.84 -3.29
N LYS A 15 37.06 -11.78 -4.10
CA LYS A 15 36.20 -11.82 -5.30
C LYS A 15 36.76 -12.75 -6.38
N ARG A 16 38.08 -12.85 -6.52
CA ARG A 16 38.72 -13.80 -7.42
C ARG A 16 38.43 -15.24 -7.00
N ALA A 17 38.64 -15.56 -5.72
CA ALA A 17 38.34 -16.88 -5.16
C ALA A 17 36.85 -17.27 -5.27
N ALA A 18 35.93 -16.31 -5.07
CA ALA A 18 34.50 -16.54 -5.21
C ALA A 18 34.02 -16.75 -6.66
N SER A 19 34.88 -16.51 -7.65
CA SER A 19 34.53 -16.57 -9.07
C SER A 19 34.92 -17.90 -9.75
N GLU A 20 35.20 -18.94 -8.97
CA GLU A 20 35.57 -20.29 -9.42
C GLU A 20 34.57 -21.34 -8.88
N PRO A 21 34.19 -22.39 -9.64
CA PRO A 21 34.57 -22.72 -11.01
C PRO A 21 33.58 -22.15 -12.07
N ARG A 22 34.07 -21.90 -13.28
CA ARG A 22 33.32 -21.22 -14.35
C ARG A 22 32.79 -22.18 -15.41
N ALA A 23 31.69 -21.80 -16.05
CA ALA A 23 31.24 -22.41 -17.30
C ALA A 23 32.33 -22.30 -18.40
N LYS A 24 32.46 -23.32 -19.24
CA LYS A 24 33.45 -23.35 -20.33
C LYS A 24 33.28 -22.14 -21.25
N GLY A 25 34.32 -21.30 -21.34
CA GLY A 25 34.37 -20.14 -22.25
C GLY A 25 34.31 -18.75 -21.60
N ALA A 26 34.04 -18.63 -20.29
CA ALA A 26 33.98 -17.34 -19.61
C ALA A 26 35.38 -16.82 -19.22
N LYS A 27 35.77 -15.63 -19.71
CA LYS A 27 37.04 -14.97 -19.33
C LYS A 27 37.00 -14.48 -17.86
N PRO A 28 38.11 -14.58 -17.10
CA PRO A 28 38.23 -13.97 -15.78
C PRO A 28 38.06 -12.44 -15.83
N PRO A 29 37.40 -11.81 -14.83
CA PRO A 29 37.40 -10.37 -14.68
C PRO A 29 38.84 -9.92 -14.44
N SER A 30 39.21 -8.83 -15.09
CA SER A 30 40.50 -8.20 -14.94
C SER A 30 40.70 -7.63 -13.53
N ASP A 31 41.95 -7.44 -13.13
CA ASP A 31 42.29 -6.80 -11.86
C ASP A 31 41.74 -5.38 -11.77
N ALA A 32 41.63 -4.68 -12.90
CA ALA A 32 41.01 -3.37 -13.00
C ALA A 32 39.50 -3.43 -12.70
N GLU A 33 38.78 -4.40 -13.26
CA GLU A 33 37.35 -4.61 -12.96
C GLU A 33 37.12 -5.03 -11.51
N LEU A 34 37.92 -5.95 -10.98
CA LEU A 34 37.85 -6.37 -9.59
C LEU A 34 38.13 -5.20 -8.64
N LYS A 35 39.13 -4.35 -8.95
CA LYS A 35 39.43 -3.15 -8.18
C LYS A 35 38.28 -2.14 -8.23
N ARG A 36 37.66 -1.92 -9.39
CA ARG A 36 36.47 -1.07 -9.53
C ARG A 36 35.32 -1.57 -8.66
N LEU A 37 34.98 -2.86 -8.76
CA LEU A 37 33.91 -3.48 -7.96
C LEU A 37 34.19 -3.40 -6.45
N CYS A 38 35.45 -3.55 -6.05
CA CYS A 38 35.85 -3.42 -4.65
C CYS A 38 35.78 -1.98 -4.14
N ARG A 39 36.10 -1.00 -4.99
CA ARG A 39 35.92 0.42 -4.69
C ARG A 39 34.43 0.77 -4.56
N GLU A 40 33.60 0.38 -5.51
CA GLU A 40 32.15 0.62 -5.48
C GLU A 40 31.52 0.01 -4.22
N GLN A 41 31.91 -1.22 -3.86
CA GLN A 41 31.46 -1.86 -2.63
C GLN A 41 31.93 -1.11 -1.37
N TYR A 42 33.17 -0.58 -1.37
CA TYR A 42 33.67 0.24 -0.27
C TYR A 42 32.87 1.54 -0.14
N GLU A 43 32.67 2.25 -1.24
CA GLU A 43 31.96 3.54 -1.28
C GLU A 43 30.50 3.36 -0.86
N GLN A 44 29.81 2.33 -1.37
CA GLN A 44 28.45 2.01 -0.94
C GLN A 44 28.38 1.70 0.56
N LEU A 45 29.29 0.87 1.09
CA LEU A 45 29.30 0.56 2.52
C LEU A 45 29.61 1.80 3.36
N ARG A 46 30.58 2.63 2.94
CA ARG A 46 30.91 3.89 3.61
C ARG A 46 29.67 4.78 3.66
N ASP A 47 28.97 4.94 2.55
CA ASP A 47 27.79 5.79 2.46
C ASP A 47 26.64 5.24 3.31
N ASP A 48 26.42 3.91 3.32
CA ASP A 48 25.43 3.25 4.18
C ASP A 48 25.73 3.48 5.67
N VAL A 49 27.00 3.36 6.08
CA VAL A 49 27.42 3.61 7.46
C VAL A 49 27.25 5.09 7.81
N MET A 50 27.68 6.00 6.94
CA MET A 50 27.50 7.44 7.17
C MET A 50 26.04 7.81 7.30
N ARG A 51 25.15 7.28 6.46
CA ARG A 51 23.71 7.49 6.56
C ARG A 51 23.15 6.99 7.89
N PHE A 52 23.55 5.79 8.31
CA PHE A 52 23.14 5.25 9.62
C PHE A 52 23.58 6.15 10.77
N LEU A 53 24.83 6.62 10.77
CA LEU A 53 25.36 7.49 11.82
C LEU A 53 24.66 8.86 11.86
N VAL A 54 24.49 9.49 10.69
CA VAL A 54 23.80 10.78 10.57
C VAL A 54 22.35 10.67 11.05
N GLN A 55 21.61 9.66 10.59
CA GLN A 55 20.23 9.44 11.02
C GLN A 55 20.15 9.13 12.54
N GLY A 56 21.11 8.40 13.08
CA GLY A 56 21.22 8.15 14.52
C GLY A 56 21.34 9.45 15.31
N GLU A 57 22.20 10.37 14.87
CA GLU A 57 22.34 11.68 15.51
C GLU A 57 21.10 12.56 15.33
N TRP A 58 20.42 12.49 14.19
CA TRP A 58 19.16 13.20 13.98
C TRP A 58 18.08 12.74 14.96
N LEU A 59 17.90 11.43 15.11
CA LEU A 59 16.93 10.85 16.05
C LEU A 59 17.25 11.25 17.49
N ARG A 60 18.52 11.19 17.90
CA ARG A 60 18.94 11.61 19.25
C ARG A 60 18.73 13.11 19.46
N ALA A 61 19.05 13.95 18.47
CA ALA A 61 18.86 15.39 18.55
C ALA A 61 17.38 15.75 18.65
N GLU A 62 16.53 15.10 17.87
CA GLU A 62 15.08 15.29 17.93
C GLU A 62 14.50 14.79 19.25
N ALA A 63 14.94 13.63 19.73
CA ALA A 63 14.52 13.14 21.03
C ALA A 63 14.88 14.12 22.15
N ARG A 64 16.10 14.69 22.14
CA ARG A 64 16.50 15.74 23.09
C ARG A 64 15.62 16.98 23.00
N ARG A 65 15.36 17.50 21.79
CA ARG A 65 14.49 18.66 21.56
C ARG A 65 13.06 18.42 22.03
N SER A 66 12.55 17.21 21.78
CA SER A 66 11.22 16.80 22.18
C SER A 66 11.17 16.29 23.63
N GLY A 67 12.28 16.26 24.38
CA GLY A 67 12.30 15.73 25.76
C GLY A 67 11.94 14.24 25.84
N ILE A 68 12.06 13.49 24.74
CA ILE A 68 11.94 12.03 24.69
C ILE A 68 13.25 11.45 25.21
N ARG A 69 13.14 10.45 26.09
CA ARG A 69 14.28 9.73 26.67
C ARG A 69 14.05 8.24 26.51
N VAL A 70 15.10 7.43 26.51
CA VAL A 70 15.03 5.97 26.63
C VAL A 70 16.04 5.61 27.72
N SER A 71 15.65 4.74 28.66
CA SER A 71 16.54 4.38 29.78
C SER A 71 17.45 3.21 29.42
N PRO A 72 18.66 3.10 30.00
CA PRO A 72 19.53 1.93 29.80
C PRO A 72 18.85 0.61 30.17
N ALA A 73 18.06 0.60 31.25
CA ALA A 73 17.33 -0.59 31.70
C ALA A 73 16.27 -1.05 30.67
N GLU A 74 15.63 -0.10 30.00
CA GLU A 74 14.68 -0.41 28.93
C GLU A 74 15.37 -1.00 27.71
N ILE A 75 16.52 -0.43 27.32
CA ILE A 75 17.33 -0.94 26.18
C ILE A 75 17.78 -2.38 26.46
N GLU A 76 18.29 -2.65 27.66
CA GLU A 76 18.72 -3.99 28.08
C GLU A 76 17.54 -4.98 28.12
N ARG A 77 16.38 -4.55 28.65
CA ARG A 77 15.17 -5.38 28.64
C ARG A 77 14.73 -5.74 27.22
N THR A 78 14.68 -4.75 26.32
CA THR A 78 14.35 -4.98 24.90
C THR A 78 15.39 -5.87 24.22
N PHE A 79 16.67 -5.73 24.56
CA PHE A 79 17.73 -6.61 24.09
C PHE A 79 17.47 -8.06 24.53
N ASP A 80 17.16 -8.30 25.80
CA ASP A 80 16.90 -9.64 26.32
C ASP A 80 15.63 -10.29 25.70
N GLU A 81 14.60 -9.48 25.45
CA GLU A 81 13.39 -9.91 24.73
C GLU A 81 13.71 -10.32 23.28
N GLN A 82 14.42 -9.46 22.54
CA GLN A 82 14.82 -9.74 21.15
C GLN A 82 15.79 -10.92 21.04
N LEU A 83 16.75 -11.03 21.98
CA LEU A 83 17.72 -12.13 22.02
C LEU A 83 17.01 -13.47 22.21
N ARG A 84 16.03 -13.55 23.12
CA ARG A 84 15.22 -14.76 23.34
C ARG A 84 14.40 -15.14 22.10
N GLN A 85 13.83 -14.15 21.41
CA GLN A 85 13.05 -14.37 20.19
C GLN A 85 13.92 -14.81 19.01
N ALA A 86 15.07 -14.18 18.80
CA ALA A 86 15.98 -14.47 17.69
C ALA A 86 16.78 -15.76 17.89
N PHE A 87 17.13 -16.10 19.14
CA PHE A 87 17.94 -17.26 19.48
C PHE A 87 17.26 -18.17 20.52
N PRO A 88 16.10 -18.79 20.17
CA PRO A 88 15.35 -19.61 21.13
C PRO A 88 16.06 -20.93 21.50
N GLY A 89 15.65 -21.54 22.60
CA GLY A 89 16.08 -22.88 23.00
C GLY A 89 17.45 -22.96 23.68
N LYS A 90 17.83 -24.17 24.11
CA LYS A 90 18.96 -24.44 25.03
C LYS A 90 20.32 -23.97 24.50
N ASN A 91 20.50 -23.90 23.18
CA ASN A 91 21.75 -23.48 22.53
C ASN A 91 21.70 -22.02 22.02
N GLY A 92 20.74 -21.21 22.47
CA GLY A 92 20.55 -19.83 22.03
C GLY A 92 21.80 -18.96 22.16
N ASN A 93 22.41 -18.95 23.36
CA ASN A 93 23.61 -18.15 23.62
C ASN A 93 24.80 -18.57 22.73
N ALA A 94 25.02 -19.86 22.52
CA ALA A 94 26.12 -20.32 21.64
C ALA A 94 25.95 -19.83 20.20
N ARG A 95 24.71 -19.86 19.68
CA ARG A 95 24.37 -19.32 18.34
C ARG A 95 24.52 -17.80 18.28
N TYR A 96 24.13 -17.09 19.34
CA TYR A 96 24.35 -15.64 19.45
C TYR A 96 25.84 -15.28 19.44
N GLN A 97 26.68 -15.98 20.22
CA GLN A 97 28.13 -15.76 20.20
C GLN A 97 28.75 -16.07 18.83
N GLN A 98 28.25 -17.11 18.14
CA GLN A 98 28.66 -17.40 16.77
C GLN A 98 28.24 -16.30 15.79
N PHE A 99 27.03 -15.76 15.94
CA PHE A 99 26.54 -14.62 15.16
C PHE A 99 27.47 -13.42 15.31
N LEU A 100 27.79 -13.00 16.54
CA LEU A 100 28.71 -11.88 16.79
C LEU A 100 30.07 -12.09 16.13
N ARG A 101 30.65 -13.30 16.24
CA ARG A 101 31.92 -13.64 15.59
C ARG A 101 31.86 -13.57 14.07
N ARG A 102 30.75 -14.02 13.48
CA ARG A 102 30.56 -14.03 12.02
C ARG A 102 30.32 -12.63 11.45
N THR A 103 29.55 -11.81 12.15
CA THR A 103 29.19 -10.46 11.68
C THR A 103 30.22 -9.41 12.06
N GLY A 104 31.03 -9.68 13.10
CA GLY A 104 31.93 -8.70 13.70
C GLY A 104 31.21 -7.66 14.56
N MET A 105 29.92 -7.87 14.86
CA MET A 105 29.16 -6.99 15.74
C MET A 105 29.52 -7.24 17.20
N THR A 106 29.38 -6.17 18.00
CA THR A 106 29.46 -6.21 19.45
C THR A 106 28.07 -6.10 20.07
N LYS A 107 27.94 -6.46 21.35
CA LYS A 107 26.70 -6.18 22.11
C LYS A 107 26.35 -4.69 22.05
N ARG A 108 27.35 -3.81 22.15
CA ARG A 108 27.16 -2.35 22.10
C ARG A 108 26.49 -1.91 20.80
N ASP A 109 26.91 -2.45 19.66
CA ASP A 109 26.32 -2.10 18.36
C ASP A 109 24.84 -2.51 18.28
N ILE A 110 24.46 -3.60 18.95
CA ILE A 110 23.07 -4.06 19.04
C ILE A 110 22.27 -3.15 19.97
N LEU A 111 22.80 -2.83 21.14
CA LEU A 111 22.16 -1.92 22.09
C LEU A 111 21.92 -0.54 21.49
N GLU A 112 22.87 -0.03 20.70
CA GLU A 112 22.72 1.23 19.97
C GLU A 112 21.57 1.19 18.94
N ARG A 113 21.43 0.09 18.19
CA ARG A 113 20.30 -0.07 17.26
C ARG A 113 18.96 -0.12 17.98
N ILE A 114 18.93 -0.75 19.16
CA ILE A 114 17.74 -0.80 20.01
C ILE A 114 17.40 0.60 20.53
N GLU A 115 18.38 1.36 21.00
CA GLU A 115 18.19 2.76 21.41
C GLU A 115 17.54 3.57 20.29
N LEU A 116 18.13 3.56 19.09
CA LEU A 116 17.62 4.32 17.94
C LEU A 116 16.20 3.89 17.54
N SER A 117 15.90 2.59 17.57
CA SER A 117 14.57 2.06 17.30
C SER A 117 13.53 2.56 18.32
N LEU A 118 13.86 2.53 19.61
CA LEU A 118 12.98 3.00 20.69
C LEU A 118 12.77 4.52 20.60
N LEU A 119 13.81 5.29 20.27
CA LEU A 119 13.69 6.74 20.05
C LEU A 119 12.78 7.03 18.86
N GLN A 120 12.98 6.37 17.73
CA GLN A 120 12.14 6.52 16.54
C GLN A 120 10.68 6.21 16.87
N GLN A 121 10.40 5.09 17.55
CA GLN A 121 9.04 4.73 17.95
C GLN A 121 8.40 5.80 18.85
N ARG A 122 9.12 6.31 19.85
CA ARG A 122 8.60 7.35 20.75
C ARG A 122 8.38 8.69 20.05
N ILE A 123 9.25 9.05 19.11
CA ILE A 123 9.09 10.25 18.28
C ILE A 123 7.82 10.11 17.44
N GLN A 124 7.68 8.99 16.72
CA GLN A 124 6.49 8.72 15.91
C GLN A 124 5.22 8.73 16.76
N GLN A 125 5.21 8.04 17.90
CA GLN A 125 4.07 8.01 18.81
C GLN A 125 3.70 9.42 19.28
N ARG A 126 4.68 10.23 19.70
CA ARG A 126 4.43 11.60 20.14
C ARG A 126 3.85 12.49 19.04
N VAL A 127 4.27 12.30 17.80
CA VAL A 127 3.70 13.00 16.63
C VAL A 127 2.25 12.58 16.42
N GLN A 128 1.97 11.28 16.50
CA GLN A 128 0.62 10.74 16.36
C GLN A 128 -0.31 11.16 17.51
N ASP A 129 0.16 11.17 18.75
CA ASP A 129 -0.59 11.61 19.93
C ASP A 129 -0.95 13.09 19.89
N ARG A 130 -0.16 13.89 19.17
CA ARG A 130 -0.39 15.32 18.95
C ARG A 130 -1.15 15.63 17.67
N ALA A 131 -1.53 14.60 16.91
CA ALA A 131 -2.40 14.78 15.76
C ALA A 131 -3.73 15.41 16.24
N ALA A 132 -4.30 16.28 15.39
CA ALA A 132 -5.56 16.94 15.72
C ALA A 132 -6.65 15.91 16.04
N ALA A 133 -7.39 16.15 17.13
CA ALA A 133 -8.51 15.30 17.51
C ALA A 133 -9.64 15.39 16.49
N ILE A 134 -10.30 14.25 16.24
CA ILE A 134 -11.46 14.19 15.35
C ILE A 134 -12.72 14.51 16.15
N ASP A 135 -13.40 15.58 15.77
CA ASP A 135 -14.64 15.97 16.42
C ASP A 135 -15.87 15.34 15.75
N GLU A 136 -17.04 15.59 16.33
CA GLU A 136 -18.32 15.10 15.82
C GLU A 136 -18.67 15.72 14.45
N SER A 137 -18.27 16.98 14.22
CA SER A 137 -18.55 17.70 12.98
C SER A 137 -17.74 17.14 11.80
N ASP A 138 -16.51 16.66 12.05
CA ASP A 138 -15.68 15.97 11.07
C ASP A 138 -16.33 14.67 10.59
N ILE A 139 -16.88 13.90 11.53
CA ILE A 139 -17.55 12.61 11.24
C ILE A 139 -18.81 12.84 10.40
N VAL A 140 -19.65 13.79 10.79
CA VAL A 140 -20.87 14.14 10.05
C VAL A 140 -20.51 14.64 8.65
N SER A 141 -19.51 15.52 8.56
CA SER A 141 -19.05 16.08 7.30
C SER A 141 -18.48 15.01 6.37
N TYR A 142 -17.70 14.07 6.92
CA TYR A 142 -17.19 12.93 6.16
C TYR A 142 -18.33 12.04 5.65
N TYR A 143 -19.28 11.69 6.52
CA TYR A 143 -20.42 10.86 6.15
C TYR A 143 -21.25 11.49 5.02
N GLU A 144 -21.57 12.79 5.11
CA GLU A 144 -22.37 13.46 4.09
C GLU A 144 -21.63 13.59 2.76
N ARG A 145 -20.33 13.92 2.78
CA ARG A 145 -19.51 13.96 1.55
C ARG A 145 -19.31 12.58 0.91
N ASN A 146 -19.32 11.51 1.71
CA ASN A 146 -19.07 10.14 1.27
C ASN A 146 -20.32 9.25 1.33
N LYS A 147 -21.52 9.84 1.31
CA LYS A 147 -22.80 9.13 1.53
C LYS A 147 -23.03 7.96 0.58
N GLN A 148 -22.46 8.03 -0.62
CA GLN A 148 -22.51 6.96 -1.60
C GLN A 148 -21.80 5.69 -1.12
N GLN A 149 -20.71 5.80 -0.36
CA GLN A 149 -19.99 4.64 0.21
C GLN A 149 -20.84 3.89 1.23
N PHE A 150 -21.76 4.58 1.90
CA PHE A 150 -22.72 4.03 2.85
C PHE A 150 -24.05 3.66 2.20
N SER A 151 -24.16 3.79 0.88
CA SER A 151 -25.40 3.56 0.15
C SER A 151 -25.35 2.27 -0.66
N GLN A 152 -26.39 1.47 -0.50
CA GLN A 152 -26.68 0.36 -1.40
C GLN A 152 -27.70 0.82 -2.44
N PRO A 153 -27.37 0.77 -3.74
CA PRO A 153 -28.34 1.11 -4.76
C PRO A 153 -29.46 0.08 -4.81
N GLU A 154 -30.59 0.47 -5.39
CA GLU A 154 -31.65 -0.49 -5.70
C GLU A 154 -31.13 -1.58 -6.64
N ARG A 155 -31.44 -2.84 -6.32
CA ARG A 155 -31.08 -4.00 -7.14
C ARG A 155 -32.31 -4.82 -7.49
N ARG A 156 -32.33 -5.37 -8.70
CA ARG A 156 -33.37 -6.28 -9.19
C ARG A 156 -32.74 -7.62 -9.52
N ASP A 157 -33.40 -8.70 -9.11
CA ASP A 157 -33.14 -10.02 -9.66
C ASP A 157 -34.22 -10.27 -10.73
N VAL A 158 -33.81 -10.70 -11.92
CA VAL A 158 -34.69 -10.88 -13.07
C VAL A 158 -34.49 -12.24 -13.71
N GLU A 159 -35.55 -12.74 -14.33
CA GLU A 159 -35.51 -13.83 -15.31
C GLU A 159 -35.85 -13.22 -16.67
N LEU A 160 -35.10 -13.54 -17.72
CA LEU A 160 -35.31 -13.00 -19.05
C LEU A 160 -35.10 -14.03 -20.16
N VAL A 161 -35.71 -13.72 -21.31
CA VAL A 161 -35.56 -14.40 -22.59
C VAL A 161 -35.38 -13.31 -23.64
N LEU A 162 -34.27 -13.35 -24.39
CA LEU A 162 -34.04 -12.48 -25.55
C LEU A 162 -34.33 -13.26 -26.83
N THR A 163 -35.06 -12.70 -27.77
CA THR A 163 -35.33 -13.36 -29.06
C THR A 163 -35.14 -12.40 -30.22
N ASP A 164 -34.72 -12.88 -31.39
CA ASP A 164 -34.51 -12.03 -32.57
C ASP A 164 -35.83 -11.43 -33.12
N THR A 165 -36.94 -12.19 -33.01
CA THR A 165 -38.22 -11.78 -33.58
C THR A 165 -39.32 -11.60 -32.53
N ARG A 166 -40.21 -10.63 -32.76
CA ARG A 166 -41.40 -10.42 -31.91
C ARG A 166 -42.27 -11.67 -31.79
N ALA A 167 -42.35 -12.47 -32.85
CA ALA A 167 -43.14 -13.70 -32.87
C ALA A 167 -42.59 -14.76 -31.90
N GLN A 168 -41.27 -14.91 -31.82
CA GLN A 168 -40.61 -15.80 -30.85
C GLN A 168 -40.84 -15.31 -29.41
N ALA A 169 -40.66 -14.02 -29.13
CA ALA A 169 -40.96 -13.44 -27.83
C ALA A 169 -42.41 -13.68 -27.40
N LEU A 170 -43.39 -13.52 -28.32
CA LEU A 170 -44.80 -13.82 -28.02
C LEU A 170 -45.04 -15.31 -27.72
N ARG A 171 -44.32 -16.23 -28.37
CA ARG A 171 -44.38 -17.67 -28.07
C ARG A 171 -43.79 -17.97 -26.69
N ALA A 172 -42.60 -17.43 -26.41
CA ALA A 172 -41.92 -17.57 -25.13
C ALA A 172 -42.81 -17.07 -23.97
N ARG A 173 -43.40 -15.87 -24.13
CA ARG A 173 -44.35 -15.30 -23.15
C ARG A 173 -45.53 -16.21 -22.89
N ARG A 174 -46.18 -16.74 -23.93
CA ARG A 174 -47.33 -17.66 -23.78
C ARG A 174 -46.96 -18.97 -23.08
N GLU A 175 -45.78 -19.53 -23.34
CA GLU A 175 -45.33 -20.74 -22.63
C GLU A 175 -45.12 -20.46 -21.14
N ILE A 176 -44.53 -19.31 -20.79
CA ILE A 176 -44.38 -18.86 -19.40
C ILE A 176 -45.76 -18.67 -18.74
N GLU A 177 -46.70 -18.02 -19.43
CA GLU A 177 -48.08 -17.80 -18.93
C GLU A 177 -48.85 -19.11 -18.72
N ARG A 178 -48.56 -20.16 -19.51
CA ARG A 178 -49.12 -21.51 -19.36
C ARG A 178 -48.44 -22.35 -18.27
N GLY A 179 -47.53 -21.76 -17.50
CA GLY A 179 -46.88 -22.41 -16.37
C GLY A 179 -45.55 -23.09 -16.68
N ARG A 180 -45.02 -22.97 -17.90
CA ARG A 180 -43.68 -23.49 -18.21
C ARG A 180 -42.61 -22.69 -17.46
N SER A 181 -41.55 -23.37 -17.02
CA SER A 181 -40.47 -22.71 -16.30
C SER A 181 -39.70 -21.72 -17.18
N PHE A 182 -39.27 -20.59 -16.62
CA PHE A 182 -38.43 -19.62 -17.33
C PHE A 182 -37.14 -20.26 -17.84
N ALA A 183 -36.57 -21.20 -17.08
CA ALA A 183 -35.34 -21.90 -17.47
C ALA A 183 -35.52 -22.73 -18.76
N GLU A 184 -36.61 -23.48 -18.89
CA GLU A 184 -36.92 -24.21 -20.12
C GLU A 184 -37.14 -23.26 -21.31
N VAL A 185 -37.91 -22.20 -21.09
CA VAL A 185 -38.24 -21.23 -22.14
C VAL A 185 -36.99 -20.46 -22.57
N ALA A 186 -36.13 -20.06 -21.64
CA ALA A 186 -34.86 -19.41 -21.94
C ALA A 186 -33.92 -20.34 -22.71
N ARG A 187 -33.78 -21.61 -22.30
CA ARG A 187 -32.98 -22.61 -23.05
C ARG A 187 -33.48 -22.79 -24.48
N ARG A 188 -34.80 -22.77 -24.68
CA ARG A 188 -35.43 -23.00 -25.98
C ARG A 188 -35.39 -21.79 -26.90
N TYR A 189 -35.63 -20.59 -26.37
CA TYR A 189 -35.88 -19.40 -27.19
C TYR A 189 -34.83 -18.31 -27.04
N SER A 190 -34.07 -18.28 -25.94
CA SER A 190 -33.16 -17.16 -25.67
C SER A 190 -31.95 -17.17 -26.60
N THR A 191 -31.62 -16.01 -27.14
CA THR A 191 -30.37 -15.70 -27.85
C THR A 191 -29.34 -15.01 -26.95
N ASP A 192 -29.71 -14.65 -25.71
CA ASP A 192 -28.75 -14.20 -24.69
C ASP A 192 -28.07 -15.41 -24.03
N ASP A 193 -26.88 -15.76 -24.51
CA ASP A 193 -26.12 -16.93 -24.07
C ASP A 193 -25.76 -16.91 -22.58
N VAL A 194 -25.50 -15.72 -22.02
CA VAL A 194 -25.04 -15.58 -20.62
C VAL A 194 -26.17 -15.97 -19.66
N SER A 195 -27.34 -15.35 -19.79
CA SER A 195 -28.47 -15.67 -18.91
C SER A 195 -29.07 -17.03 -19.24
N LYS A 196 -29.07 -17.46 -20.51
CA LYS A 196 -29.60 -18.76 -20.96
C LYS A 196 -28.96 -19.94 -20.23
N GLN A 197 -27.64 -19.93 -20.06
CA GLN A 197 -26.92 -20.97 -19.30
C GLN A 197 -27.37 -21.03 -17.83
N GLN A 198 -27.82 -19.90 -17.27
CA GLN A 198 -28.33 -19.79 -15.90
C GLN A 198 -29.86 -19.93 -15.79
N GLY A 199 -30.52 -20.39 -16.86
CA GLY A 199 -31.98 -20.54 -16.93
C GLY A 199 -32.72 -19.21 -17.10
N GLY A 200 -32.09 -18.24 -17.77
CA GLY A 200 -32.59 -16.87 -17.96
C GLY A 200 -32.35 -15.94 -16.78
N ARG A 201 -31.66 -16.38 -15.72
CA ARG A 201 -31.50 -15.59 -14.48
C ARG A 201 -30.37 -14.58 -14.56
N LEU A 202 -30.63 -13.38 -14.04
CA LEU A 202 -29.66 -12.33 -13.77
C LEU A 202 -29.94 -11.75 -12.39
N THR A 203 -28.96 -11.79 -11.49
CA THR A 203 -29.07 -11.29 -10.11
C THR A 203 -28.33 -9.97 -9.94
N GLY A 204 -28.79 -9.14 -9.01
CA GLY A 204 -28.08 -7.92 -8.65
C GLY A 204 -28.06 -6.82 -9.72
N VAL A 205 -29.01 -6.82 -10.66
CA VAL A 205 -29.13 -5.79 -11.71
C VAL A 205 -29.30 -4.42 -11.06
N THR A 206 -28.40 -3.49 -11.38
CA THR A 206 -28.43 -2.11 -10.89
C THR A 206 -28.86 -1.16 -12.01
N ARG A 207 -29.36 0.01 -11.65
CA ARG A 207 -29.80 0.99 -12.65
C ARG A 207 -28.62 1.40 -13.53
N GLY A 208 -28.82 1.36 -14.85
CA GLY A 208 -27.80 1.67 -15.84
C GLY A 208 -26.87 0.50 -16.19
N SER A 209 -27.04 -0.68 -15.58
CA SER A 209 -26.21 -1.85 -15.90
C SER A 209 -26.71 -2.64 -17.11
N GLN A 210 -27.79 -2.20 -17.76
CA GLN A 210 -28.42 -2.84 -18.92
C GLN A 210 -28.71 -1.80 -20.01
N GLU A 211 -29.01 -2.25 -21.23
CA GLU A 211 -29.47 -1.36 -22.30
C GLU A 211 -30.67 -0.51 -21.83
N ARG A 212 -30.68 0.78 -22.17
CA ARG A 212 -31.62 1.80 -21.66
C ARG A 212 -33.09 1.37 -21.69
N ALA A 213 -33.55 0.69 -22.73
CA ALA A 213 -34.94 0.23 -22.84
C ALA A 213 -35.25 -0.88 -21.81
N LEU A 214 -34.37 -1.88 -21.69
CA LEU A 214 -34.50 -2.97 -20.73
C LEU A 214 -34.33 -2.48 -19.28
N ASP A 215 -33.35 -1.61 -19.02
CA ASP A 215 -33.14 -1.00 -17.70
C ASP A 215 -34.40 -0.27 -17.22
N ASN A 216 -34.93 0.63 -18.06
CA ASN A 216 -36.15 1.38 -17.74
C ASN A 216 -37.34 0.46 -17.47
N ALA A 217 -37.49 -0.62 -18.25
CA ALA A 217 -38.57 -1.58 -18.05
C ALA A 217 -38.39 -2.40 -16.76
N ASN A 218 -37.17 -2.88 -16.47
CA ASN A 218 -36.84 -3.66 -15.27
C ASN A 218 -37.15 -2.90 -13.98
N PHE A 219 -36.78 -1.62 -13.92
CA PHE A 219 -37.01 -0.80 -12.71
C PHE A 219 -38.45 -0.27 -12.60
N LYS A 220 -39.21 -0.18 -13.70
CA LYS A 220 -40.65 0.12 -13.68
C LYS A 220 -41.53 -1.09 -13.33
N ALA A 221 -41.08 -2.30 -13.64
CA ALA A 221 -41.84 -3.53 -13.43
C ALA A 221 -42.04 -3.84 -11.94
N ARG A 222 -43.21 -4.37 -11.60
CA ARG A 222 -43.52 -4.90 -10.27
C ARG A 222 -42.93 -6.30 -10.10
N ARG A 223 -42.65 -6.70 -8.86
CA ARG A 223 -42.22 -8.08 -8.55
C ARG A 223 -43.26 -9.08 -9.08
N LYS A 224 -42.78 -10.16 -9.71
CA LYS A 224 -43.56 -11.22 -10.39
C LYS A 224 -44.33 -10.80 -11.64
N GLN A 225 -44.26 -9.53 -12.06
CA GLN A 225 -44.89 -9.09 -13.30
C GLN A 225 -44.10 -9.62 -14.50
N LEU A 226 -44.79 -10.32 -15.41
CA LEU A 226 -44.25 -10.69 -16.72
C LEU A 226 -44.38 -9.50 -17.67
N VAL A 227 -43.26 -9.08 -18.26
CA VAL A 227 -43.16 -7.91 -19.14
C VAL A 227 -42.60 -8.34 -20.50
N GLY A 228 -43.09 -7.72 -21.56
CA GLY A 228 -42.66 -7.95 -22.94
C GLY A 228 -43.80 -8.43 -23.85
N PRO A 229 -43.56 -8.56 -25.17
CA PRO A 229 -42.28 -8.36 -25.86
C PRO A 229 -41.81 -6.90 -25.82
N LEU A 230 -40.62 -6.67 -25.29
CA LEU A 230 -39.98 -5.36 -25.22
C LEU A 230 -38.94 -5.27 -26.34
N ARG A 231 -39.12 -4.36 -27.29
CA ARG A 231 -38.15 -4.12 -28.37
C ARG A 231 -36.95 -3.35 -27.83
N THR A 232 -35.76 -3.80 -28.20
CA THR A 232 -34.44 -3.24 -27.88
C THR A 232 -33.54 -3.30 -29.11
N ALA A 233 -32.32 -2.78 -29.04
CA ALA A 233 -31.35 -2.91 -30.13
C ALA A 233 -30.94 -4.38 -30.37
N LEU A 234 -30.92 -5.18 -29.32
CA LEU A 234 -30.51 -6.60 -29.37
C LEU A 234 -31.64 -7.56 -29.78
N GLY A 235 -32.87 -7.08 -29.91
CA GLY A 235 -34.04 -7.91 -30.24
C GLY A 235 -35.23 -7.65 -29.30
N PHE A 236 -35.95 -8.71 -28.97
CA PHE A 236 -37.17 -8.66 -28.16
C PHE A 236 -37.00 -9.41 -26.84
N TYR A 237 -37.12 -8.70 -25.73
CA TYR A 237 -37.09 -9.29 -24.39
C TYR A 237 -38.48 -9.68 -23.89
N VAL A 238 -38.56 -10.82 -23.21
CA VAL A 238 -39.62 -11.16 -22.26
C VAL A 238 -38.94 -11.40 -20.92
N PHE A 239 -39.35 -10.70 -19.87
CA PHE A 239 -38.70 -10.81 -18.58
C PHE A 239 -39.68 -10.71 -17.41
N ARG A 240 -39.21 -11.13 -16.23
CA ARG A 240 -39.94 -11.03 -14.96
C ARG A 240 -38.98 -10.65 -13.85
N VAL A 241 -39.36 -9.67 -13.03
CA VAL A 241 -38.62 -9.32 -11.81
C VAL A 241 -38.96 -10.32 -10.71
N THR A 242 -37.97 -11.09 -10.24
CA THR A 242 -38.15 -12.08 -9.17
C THR A 242 -37.94 -11.46 -7.79
N ARG A 243 -37.00 -10.50 -7.66
CA ARG A 243 -36.73 -9.79 -6.39
C ARG A 243 -36.49 -8.30 -6.61
N ILE A 244 -36.95 -7.49 -5.66
CA ILE A 244 -36.65 -6.06 -5.56
C ILE A 244 -35.93 -5.83 -4.23
N SER A 245 -34.66 -5.44 -4.30
CA SER A 245 -33.89 -4.97 -3.16
C SER A 245 -33.87 -3.45 -3.20
N ARG A 246 -34.59 -2.81 -2.28
CA ARG A 246 -34.68 -1.34 -2.27
C ARG A 246 -33.32 -0.71 -2.00
N ALA A 247 -33.13 0.48 -2.56
CA ALA A 247 -32.01 1.32 -2.15
C ALA A 247 -32.10 1.56 -0.64
N ARG A 248 -30.95 1.48 0.03
CA ARG A 248 -30.84 1.84 1.44
C ARG A 248 -29.50 2.49 1.69
N THR A 249 -29.52 3.55 2.48
CA THR A 249 -28.30 4.15 3.01
C THR A 249 -28.20 3.74 4.46
N GLU A 250 -27.04 3.21 4.85
CA GLU A 250 -26.76 2.91 6.23
C GLU A 250 -26.70 4.22 7.02
N PRO A 251 -27.54 4.40 8.05
CA PRO A 251 -27.57 5.65 8.80
C PRO A 251 -26.25 5.85 9.56
N LEU A 252 -25.96 7.10 9.92
CA LEU A 252 -24.83 7.46 10.78
C LEU A 252 -25.06 7.03 12.24
N ASN A 253 -25.14 5.71 12.44
CA ASN A 253 -25.29 5.05 13.73
C ASN A 253 -23.94 4.93 14.46
N ALA A 254 -23.94 4.42 15.69
CA ALA A 254 -22.73 4.30 16.51
C ALA A 254 -21.59 3.52 15.82
N THR A 255 -21.90 2.45 15.08
CA THR A 255 -20.91 1.63 14.36
C THR A 255 -20.29 2.39 13.19
N VAL A 256 -21.11 3.05 12.36
CA VAL A 256 -20.62 3.86 11.23
C VAL A 256 -19.79 5.03 11.75
N ARG A 257 -20.21 5.66 12.85
CA ARG A 257 -19.48 6.75 13.51
C ARG A 257 -18.11 6.30 14.01
N ALA A 258 -18.03 5.15 14.69
CA ALA A 258 -16.76 4.61 15.18
C ALA A 258 -15.81 4.26 14.01
N THR A 259 -16.36 3.72 12.92
CA THR A 259 -15.59 3.38 11.72
C THR A 259 -15.03 4.64 11.05
N ILE A 260 -15.87 5.66 10.84
CA ILE A 260 -15.44 6.94 10.27
C ILE A 260 -14.41 7.61 11.18
N ARG A 261 -14.62 7.63 12.50
CA ARG A 261 -13.68 8.21 13.45
C ARG A 261 -12.31 7.54 13.34
N SER A 262 -12.26 6.21 13.39
CA SER A 262 -11.00 5.46 13.27
C SER A 262 -10.28 5.76 11.95
N GLN A 263 -11.02 5.84 10.84
CA GLN A 263 -10.46 6.21 9.54
C GLN A 263 -9.85 7.63 9.57
N LEU A 264 -10.61 8.62 10.07
CA LEU A 264 -10.17 10.01 10.13
C LEU A 264 -8.99 10.19 11.09
N GLU A 265 -8.97 9.51 12.22
CA GLU A 265 -7.86 9.50 13.17
C GLU A 265 -6.59 8.95 12.50
N SER A 266 -6.72 7.83 11.78
CA SER A 266 -5.61 7.23 11.03
C SER A 266 -5.09 8.17 9.94
N ASP A 267 -5.98 8.79 9.17
CA ASP A 267 -5.61 9.75 8.12
C ASP A 267 -4.90 10.98 8.70
N GLN A 268 -5.39 11.49 9.83
CA GLN A 268 -4.83 12.66 10.48
C GLN A 268 -3.46 12.35 11.12
N GLN A 269 -3.29 11.18 11.73
CA GLN A 269 -2.00 10.68 12.23
C GLN A 269 -0.99 10.51 11.10
N GLN A 270 -1.39 9.93 9.97
CA GLN A 270 -0.52 9.75 8.81
C GLN A 270 -0.10 11.10 8.22
N LYS A 271 -1.03 12.04 8.10
CA LYS A 271 -0.75 13.41 7.65
C LYS A 271 0.24 14.12 8.58
N ALA A 272 0.02 14.02 9.90
CA ALA A 272 0.93 14.60 10.89
C ALA A 272 2.34 14.01 10.78
N LEU A 273 2.45 12.69 10.61
CA LEU A 273 3.74 12.01 10.44
C LEU A 273 4.44 12.43 9.16
N THR A 274 3.72 12.54 8.04
CA THR A 274 4.29 12.98 6.76
C THR A 274 4.84 14.41 6.85
N LEU A 275 4.08 15.34 7.43
CA LEU A 275 4.54 16.72 7.64
C LEU A 275 5.76 16.77 8.56
N PHE A 276 5.70 16.03 9.67
CA PHE A 276 6.81 15.94 10.60
C PHE A 276 8.08 15.42 9.93
N ILE A 277 8.02 14.33 9.16
CA ILE A 277 9.21 13.75 8.49
C ILE A 277 9.83 14.75 7.54
N GLN A 278 9.02 15.49 6.78
CA GLN A 278 9.50 16.53 5.87
C GLN A 278 10.25 17.62 6.63
N GLU A 279 9.62 18.23 7.62
CA GLU A 279 10.21 19.30 8.43
C GLU A 279 11.44 18.84 9.22
N PHE A 280 11.37 17.63 9.80
CA PHE A 280 12.45 16.98 10.52
C PHE A 280 13.66 16.76 9.62
N SER A 281 13.46 16.22 8.43
CA SER A 281 14.55 15.92 7.49
C SER A 281 15.19 17.20 6.95
N GLU A 282 14.38 18.21 6.64
CA GLU A 282 14.87 19.51 6.17
C GLU A 282 15.70 20.23 7.23
N ARG A 283 15.17 20.34 8.46
CA ARG A 283 15.88 20.93 9.59
C ARG A 283 17.16 20.17 9.90
N SER A 284 17.08 18.85 10.03
CA SER A 284 18.23 18.04 10.44
C SER A 284 19.33 18.05 9.38
N ARG A 285 18.98 18.04 8.08
CA ARG A 285 19.96 18.22 6.99
C ARG A 285 20.66 19.56 7.07
N ALA A 286 19.92 20.65 7.23
CA ALA A 286 20.49 22.00 7.31
C ALA A 286 21.46 22.17 8.50
N GLU A 287 21.28 21.41 9.57
CA GLU A 287 22.15 21.40 10.76
C GLU A 287 23.31 20.39 10.68
N THR A 288 23.42 19.61 9.59
CA THR A 288 24.40 18.51 9.48
C THR A 288 25.47 18.81 8.46
N VAL A 289 26.73 18.91 8.88
CA VAL A 289 27.89 19.03 7.97
C VAL A 289 28.74 17.78 8.08
N CYS A 290 29.00 17.13 6.94
CA CYS A 290 29.84 15.94 6.88
C CYS A 290 31.29 16.29 6.55
N ALA A 291 32.21 15.58 7.19
CA ALA A 291 33.64 15.74 6.94
C ALA A 291 34.01 15.36 5.50
N GLU A 292 35.13 15.91 5.02
CA GLU A 292 35.69 15.56 3.72
C GLU A 292 35.89 14.04 3.59
N GLY A 293 35.52 13.48 2.43
CA GLY A 293 35.60 12.05 2.17
C GLY A 293 34.42 11.21 2.70
N PHE A 294 33.50 11.81 3.48
CA PHE A 294 32.33 11.16 4.10
C PHE A 294 31.00 11.87 3.78
N VAL A 295 31.01 12.73 2.78
CA VAL A 295 29.84 13.51 2.37
C VAL A 295 28.76 12.59 1.76
N VAL A 296 27.56 12.60 2.36
CA VAL A 296 26.36 11.89 1.88
C VAL A 296 25.19 12.88 1.69
N SER A 297 24.11 12.44 1.04
CA SER A 297 23.00 13.33 0.64
C SER A 297 22.25 13.97 1.83
N GLU A 298 22.32 13.31 2.98
CA GLU A 298 21.75 13.72 4.26
C GLU A 298 22.53 14.89 4.89
N CYS A 299 23.73 15.20 4.42
CA CYS A 299 24.49 16.35 4.91
C CYS A 299 24.14 17.61 4.10
N ASP A 300 24.21 18.77 4.72
CA ASP A 300 23.99 20.06 4.07
C ASP A 300 24.95 20.27 2.89
N ASN A 301 26.23 19.99 3.12
CA ASN A 301 27.30 20.00 2.12
C ASN A 301 27.29 18.79 1.16
N GLY A 302 26.24 17.97 1.21
CA GLY A 302 26.02 16.82 0.34
C GLY A 302 25.23 17.12 -0.93
N PRO A 303 25.17 16.17 -1.87
CA PRO A 303 24.34 16.29 -3.05
C PRO A 303 22.85 16.47 -2.67
N PRO A 304 22.04 17.11 -3.53
CA PRO A 304 20.59 17.22 -3.29
C PRO A 304 19.94 15.84 -3.22
N LEU A 305 18.97 15.68 -2.31
CA LEU A 305 18.12 14.48 -2.29
C LEU A 305 17.40 14.34 -3.64
N ALA A 306 17.51 13.17 -4.26
CA ALA A 306 16.86 12.88 -5.54
C ALA A 306 15.34 13.09 -5.42
N GLY A 307 14.76 13.93 -6.29
CA GLY A 307 13.33 14.26 -6.29
C GLY A 307 12.98 15.70 -5.91
N ARG A 308 13.96 16.55 -5.53
CA ARG A 308 13.76 18.00 -5.41
C ARG A 308 14.06 18.72 -6.72
N PRO A 309 13.10 19.43 -7.35
CA PRO A 309 13.42 20.46 -8.34
C PRO A 309 14.28 21.54 -7.66
N ARG A 310 15.28 22.06 -8.36
CA ARG A 310 16.02 23.26 -7.90
C ARG A 310 15.02 24.38 -7.65
N GLY A 311 15.14 25.04 -6.50
CA GLY A 311 14.19 26.03 -6.01
C GLY A 311 13.80 27.07 -7.06
N ARG A 312 12.49 27.34 -7.14
CA ARG A 312 11.96 28.61 -7.62
C ARG A 312 11.54 29.43 -6.41
N THR A 313 12.03 30.66 -6.36
CA THR A 313 11.60 31.77 -5.51
C THR A 313 10.07 31.93 -5.54
N PRO A 314 9.42 32.41 -4.46
CA PRO A 314 7.97 32.49 -4.40
C PRO A 314 7.47 33.65 -5.26
N ALA A 315 6.71 33.34 -6.31
CA ALA A 315 5.85 34.30 -7.00
C ALA A 315 4.40 34.00 -6.65
N SER A 316 3.68 35.05 -6.27
CA SER A 316 2.31 35.08 -5.80
C SER A 316 1.27 34.58 -6.80
N GLY A 317 0.17 34.03 -6.26
CA GLY A 317 -1.18 34.23 -6.79
C GLY A 317 -1.65 33.25 -7.86
N GLY A 318 -2.64 32.43 -7.52
CA GLY A 318 -3.40 31.67 -8.51
C GLY A 318 -4.09 30.44 -7.92
N ASN A 319 -5.34 30.62 -7.50
CA ASN A 319 -6.27 29.55 -7.13
C ASN A 319 -6.66 28.72 -8.36
N PRO A 320 -6.87 27.39 -8.25
CA PRO A 320 -7.89 26.76 -9.09
C PRO A 320 -8.88 25.89 -8.30
N ASN A 321 -10.14 26.05 -8.69
CA ASN A 321 -11.36 25.38 -8.23
C ASN A 321 -11.38 23.88 -8.63
N PRO A 322 -12.19 23.03 -7.95
CA PRO A 322 -12.17 21.57 -8.11
C PRO A 322 -13.23 21.08 -9.09
N SER A 323 -12.84 20.30 -10.09
CA SER A 323 -13.73 19.43 -10.86
C SER A 323 -12.91 18.42 -11.65
N GLY A 324 -13.02 17.14 -11.30
CA GLY A 324 -12.38 16.06 -12.06
C GLY A 324 -12.25 14.76 -11.29
N ALA A 325 -13.26 13.89 -11.46
CA ALA A 325 -13.24 12.43 -11.32
C ALA A 325 -12.21 11.78 -10.37
N ALA A 326 -12.72 11.21 -9.28
CA ALA A 326 -12.01 10.30 -8.41
C ALA A 326 -11.54 9.05 -9.18
N ALA A 327 -10.27 9.05 -9.57
CA ALA A 327 -9.53 7.84 -9.90
C ALA A 327 -8.98 7.26 -8.59
N GLN A 328 -9.35 6.01 -8.30
CA GLN A 328 -8.80 5.24 -7.18
C GLN A 328 -7.28 5.17 -7.29
N PRO A 329 -6.50 5.50 -6.23
CA PRO A 329 -5.06 5.32 -6.27
C PRO A 329 -4.73 3.84 -6.10
N GLN A 330 -4.03 3.30 -7.10
CA GLN A 330 -3.37 1.99 -7.00
C GLN A 330 -2.29 2.02 -5.91
N PRO A 331 -2.05 0.89 -5.21
CA PRO A 331 -1.13 0.81 -4.08
C PRO A 331 0.31 0.73 -4.58
N SER A 332 0.87 1.84 -5.04
CA SER A 332 2.26 1.89 -5.50
C SER A 332 2.87 3.30 -5.46
N GLN A 333 2.48 4.13 -4.50
CA GLN A 333 3.18 5.39 -4.19
C GLN A 333 3.20 5.67 -2.68
N ALA A 334 3.86 4.79 -1.94
CA ALA A 334 4.33 5.02 -0.58
C ALA A 334 5.84 4.71 -0.53
N ALA A 335 6.60 5.30 -1.44
CA ALA A 335 8.07 5.18 -1.51
C ALA A 335 8.78 6.28 -0.70
N GLY A 336 8.15 6.73 0.39
CA GLY A 336 8.66 7.77 1.29
C GLY A 336 8.80 7.31 2.74
N LEU A 337 8.89 5.99 2.98
CA LEU A 337 9.13 5.42 4.32
C LEU A 337 9.91 4.08 4.28
N GLN A 338 10.48 3.71 3.13
CA GLN A 338 11.38 2.55 3.02
C GLN A 338 12.83 2.85 3.44
N GLY A 339 13.08 4.04 4.02
CA GLY A 339 14.37 4.41 4.57
C GLY A 339 14.58 4.06 6.05
N LEU A 340 13.74 3.23 6.68
CA LEU A 340 13.91 2.83 8.10
C LEU A 340 13.52 1.36 8.36
N GLY A 341 13.28 0.58 7.29
CA GLY A 341 12.99 -0.85 7.33
C GLY A 341 14.11 -1.65 6.69
N GLY A 342 15.26 -1.73 7.37
CA GLY A 342 16.44 -2.41 6.82
C GLY A 342 17.48 -2.81 7.86
N LEU A 343 17.10 -2.98 9.13
CA LEU A 343 18.00 -3.47 10.17
C LEU A 343 17.68 -4.91 10.61
N GLY A 344 17.27 -5.74 9.64
CA GLY A 344 16.97 -7.16 9.89
C GLY A 344 17.13 -8.09 8.68
N GLN A 345 17.51 -7.59 7.50
CA GLN A 345 17.79 -8.46 6.35
C GLN A 345 19.29 -8.50 6.10
N THR A 346 19.90 -9.61 6.48
CA THR A 346 21.19 -10.05 5.94
C THR A 346 21.11 -10.02 4.42
N PRO A 347 22.05 -9.40 3.69
CA PRO A 347 22.27 -9.76 2.30
C PRO A 347 22.58 -11.25 2.30
N GLY A 348 21.82 -12.03 1.52
CA GLY A 348 22.10 -13.43 1.30
C GLY A 348 23.59 -13.59 0.97
N THR A 349 24.31 -14.31 1.81
CA THR A 349 25.55 -14.95 1.37
C THR A 349 25.19 -16.05 0.36
N PRO A 350 25.97 -16.20 -0.72
CA PRO A 350 25.77 -17.27 -1.71
C PRO A 350 25.85 -18.67 -1.11
#